data_AF-A0A2G8SLA8-F1
#
_entry.id   AF-A0A2G8SLA8-F1
#
_cell.length_a   1.000
_cell.length_b   1.000
_cell.length_c   1.000
_cell.angle_alpha   90.00
_cell.angle_beta   90.00
_cell.angle_gamma   90.00
#
_symmetry.space_group_name_H-M   'P 1'
#
loop_
_entity.id
_entity.type
_entity.pdbx_description
1 polymer ?
#
loop_
_entity_poly.entity_id
_entity_poly.type
_entity_poly.pdbx_seq_one_letter_code
_entity_poly.pdbx_strand_id
1 'polypeptide(L)'
;MLFLSLSSLSAVFFTFLFFVASSPAALASHAALDHGIFARSSPETWTNAQRLAAGLPPLAPRRFKRATPTEPGVPRRHAPSPSPSAHVKHPIHLAPVKTSYTGTLQARTVPGNSSLGFVRLSSSGVTLGGDNASRVTFTAVGTLPFSIATVTGGANEEPSFLGAVGKTAIASGSASAAALSNVVQTPAHARPTSSTGSESAIWTIDANTRRLTALWVNPDGSHVNTVLAHGASAGALVLTGDVDAYNRAHPDAPVSEVALYLVSN
;
A
#
# COMPACT_ATOMS: atom_id res chain seq x y z
N MET A 1 -55.03 29.11 30.93
CA MET A 1 -53.62 29.38 31.31
C MET A 1 -52.78 29.17 30.07
N LEU A 2 -52.38 30.29 29.44
CA LEU A 2 -51.57 30.34 28.23
C LEU A 2 -50.11 30.52 28.65
N PHE A 3 -49.23 29.60 28.26
CA PHE A 3 -47.78 29.83 28.34
C PHE A 3 -47.24 29.95 26.92
N LEU A 4 -46.91 31.18 26.54
CA LEU A 4 -45.90 31.47 25.53
C LEU A 4 -44.53 31.36 26.22
N SER A 5 -43.58 30.64 25.63
CA SER A 5 -42.16 30.87 25.88
C SER A 5 -41.43 31.04 24.55
N LEU A 6 -40.94 32.26 24.35
CA LEU A 6 -40.06 32.70 23.29
C LEU A 6 -38.59 32.33 23.60
N SER A 7 -37.84 32.08 22.53
CA SER A 7 -36.45 32.53 22.27
C SER A 7 -35.29 32.00 23.10
N SER A 8 -34.29 31.40 22.43
CA SER A 8 -32.86 31.78 22.50
C SER A 8 -32.02 30.83 21.61
N LEU A 9 -31.53 31.26 20.44
CA LEU A 9 -30.19 31.83 20.19
C LEU A 9 -29.01 30.85 20.37
N SER A 10 -28.48 30.34 19.24
CA SER A 10 -27.03 30.26 18.97
C SER A 10 -26.78 29.69 17.59
N ALA A 11 -26.78 30.55 16.58
CA ALA A 11 -26.19 30.28 15.27
C ALA A 11 -24.75 30.79 15.29
N VAL A 12 -23.80 29.91 15.60
CA VAL A 12 -22.38 30.21 15.46
C VAL A 12 -21.97 29.86 14.03
N PHE A 13 -21.99 30.87 13.16
CA PHE A 13 -21.37 30.82 11.83
C PHE A 13 -19.85 30.84 11.99
N PHE A 14 -19.20 29.72 11.73
CA PHE A 14 -17.74 29.63 11.64
C PHE A 14 -17.32 29.75 10.17
N THR A 15 -17.20 30.99 9.68
CA THR A 15 -16.64 31.29 8.35
C THR A 15 -15.11 31.40 8.47
N PHE A 16 -14.41 30.31 8.14
CA PHE A 16 -12.95 30.33 7.98
C PHE A 16 -12.61 30.75 6.55
N LEU A 17 -12.29 32.03 6.37
CA LEU A 17 -11.70 32.59 5.16
C LEU A 17 -10.18 32.34 5.19
N PHE A 18 -9.72 31.29 4.49
CA PHE A 18 -8.29 31.16 4.17
C PHE A 18 -8.01 31.77 2.79
N PHE A 19 -7.56 33.02 2.80
CA PHE A 19 -6.77 33.58 1.71
C PHE A 19 -5.34 33.08 1.88
N VAL A 20 -4.88 32.23 0.97
CA VAL A 20 -3.44 32.03 0.72
C VAL A 20 -3.22 32.11 -0.78
N ALA A 21 -2.81 33.30 -1.22
CA ALA A 21 -2.13 33.47 -2.50
C ALA A 21 -0.69 32.94 -2.33
N SER A 22 -0.24 32.08 -3.24
CA SER A 22 1.18 31.72 -3.36
C SER A 22 1.50 31.47 -4.83
N SER A 23 2.45 32.26 -5.31
CA SER A 23 2.88 32.45 -6.69
C SER A 23 3.41 31.18 -7.38
N PRO A 24 3.35 31.11 -8.72
CA PRO A 24 4.13 30.15 -9.50
C PRO A 24 5.47 30.77 -9.92
N ALA A 25 6.55 29.99 -9.87
CA ALA A 25 7.62 30.03 -10.86
C ALA A 25 8.64 28.93 -10.56
N ALA A 26 8.61 27.90 -11.41
CA ALA A 26 9.62 26.87 -11.51
C ALA A 26 10.98 27.47 -11.90
N LEU A 27 12.04 27.05 -11.22
CA LEU A 27 13.40 27.24 -11.69
C LEU A 27 13.98 25.86 -12.01
N ALA A 28 14.07 25.59 -13.32
CA ALA A 28 14.68 24.41 -13.87
C ALA A 28 16.17 24.37 -13.54
N SER A 29 16.60 23.33 -12.82
CA SER A 29 18.01 22.98 -12.70
C SER A 29 18.30 21.89 -13.73
N HIS A 30 18.98 22.28 -14.81
CA HIS A 30 19.62 21.37 -15.74
C HIS A 30 20.69 20.58 -14.99
N ALA A 31 20.43 19.31 -14.69
CA ALA A 31 21.47 18.37 -14.34
C ALA A 31 22.32 18.12 -15.59
N ALA A 32 23.49 18.75 -15.62
CA ALA A 32 24.54 18.40 -16.56
C ALA A 32 24.92 16.93 -16.31
N LEU A 33 24.67 16.07 -17.29
CA LEU A 33 25.24 14.73 -17.34
C LEU A 33 26.74 14.89 -17.55
N ASP A 34 27.47 14.91 -16.44
CA ASP A 34 28.91 14.76 -16.42
C ASP A 34 29.25 13.42 -17.08
N HIS A 35 29.64 13.47 -18.36
CA HIS A 35 30.26 12.36 -19.06
C HIS A 35 31.65 12.19 -18.47
N GLY A 36 31.68 11.55 -17.30
CA GLY A 36 32.88 11.01 -16.71
C GLY A 36 33.61 10.24 -17.80
N ILE A 37 34.79 10.75 -18.14
CA ILE A 37 35.75 10.13 -19.04
C ILE A 37 36.11 8.80 -18.39
N PHE A 38 35.34 7.76 -18.67
CA PHE A 38 35.74 6.39 -18.42
C PHE A 38 36.95 6.16 -19.29
N ALA A 39 38.12 6.21 -18.66
CA ALA A 39 39.37 5.74 -19.22
C ALA A 39 39.06 4.41 -19.91
N ARG A 40 39.11 4.41 -21.25
CA ARG A 40 38.86 3.23 -22.07
C ARG A 40 39.86 2.18 -21.64
N SER A 41 39.43 1.28 -20.75
CA SER A 41 40.15 0.04 -20.51
C SER A 41 40.27 -0.65 -21.86
N SER A 42 41.48 -1.14 -22.17
CA SER A 42 41.71 -1.74 -23.48
C SER A 42 40.69 -2.87 -23.70
N PRO A 43 40.17 -3.07 -24.92
CA PRO A 43 39.17 -4.11 -25.22
C PRO A 43 39.61 -5.54 -24.86
N GLU A 44 40.88 -5.72 -24.49
CA GLU A 44 41.50 -6.96 -24.06
C GLU A 44 41.16 -7.35 -22.61
N THR A 45 40.78 -6.39 -21.76
CA THR A 45 40.34 -6.68 -20.38
C THR A 45 38.83 -6.88 -20.28
N TRP A 46 38.09 -6.76 -21.39
CA TRP A 46 36.64 -6.90 -21.38
C TRP A 46 36.23 -8.36 -21.25
N THR A 47 35.25 -8.60 -20.40
CA THR A 47 34.57 -9.90 -20.31
C THR A 47 33.75 -10.16 -21.58
N ASN A 48 33.43 -11.42 -21.88
CA ASN A 48 32.58 -11.76 -23.04
C ASN A 48 31.21 -11.07 -23.01
N ALA A 49 30.64 -10.84 -21.81
CA ALA A 49 29.38 -10.12 -21.65
C ALA A 49 29.49 -8.64 -22.09
N GLN A 50 30.56 -7.95 -21.69
CA GLN A 50 30.82 -6.57 -22.11
C GLN A 50 31.08 -6.46 -23.62
N ARG A 51 31.76 -7.45 -24.22
CA ARG A 51 31.98 -7.51 -25.67
C ARG A 51 30.68 -7.69 -26.45
N LEU A 52 29.81 -8.60 -26.01
CA LEU A 52 28.50 -8.81 -26.64
C LEU A 52 27.60 -7.58 -26.51
N ALA A 53 27.58 -6.92 -25.36
CA ALA A 53 26.84 -5.67 -25.16
C ALA A 53 27.33 -4.55 -26.10
N ALA A 54 28.60 -4.57 -26.49
CA ALA A 54 29.20 -3.65 -27.45
C ALA A 54 29.15 -4.14 -28.91
N GLY A 55 28.44 -5.23 -29.21
CA GLY A 55 28.34 -5.78 -30.57
C GLY A 55 29.62 -6.43 -31.09
N LEU A 56 30.59 -6.74 -30.23
CA LEU A 56 31.83 -7.40 -30.58
C LEU A 56 31.72 -8.93 -30.40
N PRO A 57 32.44 -9.73 -31.21
CA PRO A 57 32.47 -11.18 -31.03
C PRO A 57 33.12 -11.57 -29.70
N PRO A 58 32.69 -12.69 -29.07
CA PRO A 58 33.28 -13.18 -27.83
C PRO A 58 34.75 -13.56 -28.03
N LEU A 59 35.55 -13.43 -26.96
CA LEU A 59 36.93 -13.88 -26.97
C LEU A 59 37.01 -15.41 -27.06
N ALA A 60 38.00 -15.88 -27.82
CA ALA A 60 38.30 -17.31 -27.91
C ALA A 60 38.67 -17.87 -26.52
N PRO A 61 38.27 -19.11 -26.20
CA PRO A 61 38.63 -19.72 -24.92
C PRO A 61 40.14 -19.78 -24.75
N ARG A 62 40.66 -19.18 -23.68
CA ARG A 62 42.09 -19.24 -23.36
C ARG A 62 42.45 -20.69 -23.07
N ARG A 63 43.41 -21.23 -23.85
CA ARG A 63 43.98 -22.56 -23.58
C ARG A 63 44.76 -22.48 -22.28
N PHE A 64 44.12 -22.84 -21.17
CA PHE A 64 44.85 -23.10 -19.94
C PHE A 64 45.76 -24.29 -20.22
N LYS A 65 47.06 -24.04 -20.36
CA LYS A 65 48.06 -25.11 -20.42
C LYS A 65 47.86 -25.92 -19.16
N ARG A 66 47.40 -27.16 -19.31
CA ARG A 66 47.21 -28.10 -18.22
C ARG A 66 48.59 -28.25 -17.58
N ALA A 67 48.77 -27.73 -16.37
CA ALA A 67 49.98 -27.99 -15.60
C ALA A 67 50.09 -29.52 -15.47
N THR A 68 51.06 -30.10 -16.15
CA THR A 68 51.37 -31.52 -16.05
C THR A 68 51.82 -31.78 -14.61
N PRO A 69 51.13 -32.66 -13.87
CA PRO A 69 51.43 -32.92 -12.48
C PRO A 69 52.63 -33.86 -12.42
N THR A 70 53.84 -33.31 -12.48
CA THR A 70 55.07 -34.11 -12.30
C THR A 70 56.04 -33.52 -11.28
N GLU A 71 55.66 -32.45 -10.57
CA GLU A 71 56.45 -31.96 -9.44
C GLU A 71 55.92 -32.50 -8.10
N PRO A 72 56.77 -33.18 -7.31
CA PRO A 72 56.41 -33.59 -5.95
C PRO A 72 56.32 -32.36 -5.06
N GLY A 73 55.11 -32.05 -4.57
CA GLY A 73 54.85 -30.91 -3.68
C GLY A 73 53.63 -30.07 -4.01
N VAL A 74 52.94 -30.33 -5.13
CA VAL A 74 51.75 -29.54 -5.52
C VAL A 74 50.55 -29.92 -4.65
N PRO A 75 49.89 -28.95 -3.96
CA PRO A 75 48.75 -29.21 -3.09
C PRO A 75 47.59 -29.87 -3.85
N ARG A 76 46.99 -30.91 -3.24
CA ARG A 76 45.81 -31.62 -3.74
C ARG A 76 44.72 -30.60 -4.08
N ARG A 77 44.30 -30.54 -5.34
CA ARG A 77 43.13 -29.74 -5.73
C ARG A 77 41.89 -30.31 -5.04
N HIS A 78 41.14 -29.43 -4.36
CA HIS A 78 39.83 -29.76 -3.81
C HIS A 78 38.92 -30.31 -4.91
N ALA A 79 38.09 -31.29 -4.55
CA ALA A 79 37.14 -31.93 -5.44
C ALA A 79 36.30 -30.88 -6.20
N PRO A 80 35.96 -31.15 -7.48
CA PRO A 80 35.12 -30.24 -8.25
C PRO A 80 33.81 -29.99 -7.50
N SER A 81 33.51 -28.72 -7.24
CA SER A 81 32.24 -28.30 -6.65
C SER A 81 31.09 -28.86 -7.49
N PRO A 82 29.99 -29.34 -6.87
CA PRO A 82 28.84 -29.86 -7.59
C PRO A 82 28.40 -28.84 -8.64
N SER A 83 28.43 -29.25 -9.90
CA SER A 83 27.99 -28.40 -11.00
C SER A 83 26.50 -28.09 -10.81
N PRO A 84 26.07 -26.83 -11.00
CA PRO A 84 24.66 -26.47 -10.89
C PRO A 84 23.89 -27.26 -11.96
N SER A 85 23.15 -28.29 -11.52
CA SER A 85 22.29 -29.08 -12.40
C SER A 85 21.34 -28.16 -13.15
N ALA A 86 21.24 -28.33 -14.46
CA ALA A 86 20.33 -27.62 -15.36
C ALA A 86 18.84 -27.98 -15.15
N HIS A 87 18.43 -28.33 -13.93
CA HIS A 87 17.05 -28.31 -13.50
C HIS A 87 16.67 -26.88 -13.11
N VAL A 88 16.77 -25.97 -14.08
CA VAL A 88 15.98 -24.75 -14.04
C VAL A 88 14.55 -25.23 -14.28
N LYS A 89 13.87 -25.63 -13.19
CA LYS A 89 12.42 -25.60 -13.16
C LYS A 89 12.05 -24.15 -13.39
N HIS A 90 11.91 -23.75 -14.65
CA HIS A 90 11.32 -22.46 -14.97
C HIS A 90 10.00 -22.45 -14.20
N PRO A 91 9.84 -21.56 -13.20
CA PRO A 91 8.57 -21.46 -12.52
C PRO A 91 7.58 -21.16 -13.63
N ILE A 92 6.66 -22.09 -13.87
CA ILE A 92 5.57 -21.88 -14.82
C ILE A 92 4.86 -20.65 -14.28
N HIS A 93 5.04 -19.52 -14.96
CA HIS A 93 4.48 -18.24 -14.57
C HIS A 93 3.00 -18.30 -14.93
N LEU A 94 2.22 -19.00 -14.10
CA LEU A 94 0.78 -19.00 -14.23
C LEU A 94 0.31 -17.56 -14.07
N ALA A 95 -0.42 -17.05 -15.07
CA ALA A 95 -1.01 -15.74 -14.97
C ALA A 95 -1.88 -15.69 -13.70
N PRO A 96 -1.77 -14.63 -12.89
CA PRO A 96 -2.52 -14.56 -11.64
C PRO A 96 -4.02 -14.53 -11.94
N VAL A 97 -4.76 -15.41 -11.28
CA VAL A 97 -6.22 -15.51 -11.44
C VAL A 97 -6.88 -14.24 -10.91
N LYS A 98 -7.72 -13.62 -11.72
CA LYS A 98 -8.53 -12.45 -11.34
C LYS A 98 -9.88 -12.93 -10.81
N THR A 99 -10.26 -12.48 -9.61
CA THR A 99 -11.56 -12.83 -9.00
C THR A 99 -12.34 -11.57 -8.68
N SER A 100 -13.55 -11.45 -9.23
CA SER A 100 -14.45 -10.32 -8.98
C SER A 100 -15.35 -10.58 -7.77
N TYR A 101 -15.55 -9.55 -6.96
CA TYR A 101 -16.35 -9.57 -5.75
C TYR A 101 -17.37 -8.44 -5.77
N THR A 102 -18.58 -8.74 -5.31
CA THR A 102 -19.67 -7.78 -5.12
C THR A 102 -20.39 -8.11 -3.82
N GLY A 103 -20.75 -7.10 -3.03
CA GLY A 103 -21.46 -7.32 -1.77
C GLY A 103 -21.56 -6.06 -0.93
N THR A 104 -21.67 -6.23 0.38
CA THR A 104 -21.56 -5.17 1.39
C THR A 104 -20.40 -5.50 2.33
N LEU A 105 -19.88 -4.49 3.04
CA LEU A 105 -18.82 -4.70 4.02
C LEU A 105 -19.38 -4.58 5.44
N GLN A 106 -19.12 -5.58 6.27
CA GLN A 106 -19.51 -5.58 7.68
C GLN A 106 -18.26 -5.43 8.56
N ALA A 107 -18.28 -4.46 9.47
CA ALA A 107 -17.25 -4.32 10.49
C ALA A 107 -17.59 -5.22 11.68
N ARG A 108 -16.61 -5.97 12.16
CA ARG A 108 -16.73 -6.85 13.33
C ARG A 108 -15.56 -6.64 14.27
N THR A 109 -15.81 -6.75 15.58
CA THR A 109 -14.74 -6.77 16.57
C THR A 109 -13.84 -7.97 16.33
N VAL A 110 -12.51 -7.79 16.39
CA VAL A 110 -11.60 -8.94 16.32
C VAL A 110 -11.75 -9.84 17.55
N PRO A 111 -11.85 -9.29 18.77
CA PRO A 111 -12.31 -10.07 19.92
C PRO A 111 -13.79 -10.44 19.76
N GLY A 112 -14.09 -11.74 19.68
CA GLY A 112 -15.47 -12.24 19.74
C GLY A 112 -16.29 -12.16 18.44
N ASN A 113 -15.79 -11.53 17.37
CA ASN A 113 -16.45 -11.46 16.06
C ASN A 113 -17.87 -10.84 16.10
N SER A 114 -18.11 -9.91 17.04
CA SER A 114 -19.38 -9.21 17.18
C SER A 114 -19.55 -8.16 16.10
N SER A 115 -20.73 -8.08 15.49
CA SER A 115 -21.03 -7.07 14.47
C SER A 115 -21.09 -5.67 15.07
N LEU A 116 -20.37 -4.73 14.46
CA LEU A 116 -20.45 -3.29 14.75
C LEU A 116 -21.36 -2.54 13.77
N GLY A 117 -21.70 -3.18 12.66
CA GLY A 117 -22.52 -2.60 11.59
C GLY A 117 -21.88 -2.76 10.22
N PHE A 118 -22.51 -2.16 9.22
CA PHE A 118 -22.06 -2.16 7.85
C PHE A 118 -21.38 -0.84 7.49
N VAL A 119 -20.37 -0.92 6.64
CA VAL A 119 -19.64 0.24 6.14
C VAL A 119 -20.53 1.03 5.20
N ARG A 120 -20.63 2.33 5.47
CA ARG A 120 -21.29 3.31 4.62
C ARG A 120 -20.27 4.36 4.19
N LEU A 121 -20.13 4.51 2.88
CA LEU A 121 -19.33 5.53 2.24
C LEU A 121 -20.23 6.69 1.82
N SER A 122 -19.81 7.91 2.15
CA SER A 122 -20.45 9.16 1.72
C SER A 122 -19.39 10.17 1.28
N SER A 123 -19.83 11.31 0.77
CA SER A 123 -18.96 12.46 0.50
C SER A 123 -18.30 13.01 1.77
N SER A 124 -18.88 12.75 2.94
CA SER A 124 -18.35 13.18 4.24
C SER A 124 -17.40 12.17 4.90
N GLY A 125 -17.14 11.01 4.26
CA GLY A 125 -16.20 10.01 4.75
C GLY A 125 -16.80 8.60 4.90
N VAL A 126 -16.25 7.83 5.84
CA VAL A 126 -16.63 6.44 6.11
C VAL A 126 -17.27 6.36 7.48
N THR A 127 -18.44 5.75 7.57
CA THR A 127 -19.19 5.54 8.81
C THR A 127 -19.66 4.09 8.91
N LEU A 128 -20.02 3.66 10.12
CA LEU A 128 -20.73 2.39 10.35
C LEU A 128 -22.22 2.66 10.56
N GLY A 129 -23.07 1.87 9.93
CA GLY A 129 -24.53 1.95 10.05
C GLY A 129 -25.20 0.58 10.17
N GLY A 130 -26.48 0.56 10.54
CA GLY A 130 -27.30 -0.66 10.58
C GLY A 130 -27.70 -1.13 9.19
N ASP A 131 -28.78 -0.56 8.63
CA ASP A 131 -29.42 -1.13 7.43
C ASP A 131 -28.99 -0.47 6.11
N ASN A 132 -28.30 0.67 6.17
CA ASN A 132 -27.92 1.48 5.00
C ASN A 132 -26.48 1.21 4.55
N ALA A 133 -26.17 -0.05 4.26
CA ALA A 133 -24.85 -0.47 3.81
C ALA A 133 -24.53 0.01 2.39
N SER A 134 -23.30 0.49 2.16
CA SER A 134 -22.83 0.76 0.80
C SER A 134 -22.53 -0.56 0.10
N ARG A 135 -23.12 -0.76 -1.08
CA ARG A 135 -22.76 -1.88 -1.95
C ARG A 135 -21.40 -1.60 -2.58
N VAL A 136 -20.53 -2.59 -2.59
CA VAL A 136 -19.16 -2.47 -3.09
C VAL A 136 -18.87 -3.48 -4.19
N THR A 137 -17.92 -3.15 -5.05
CA THR A 137 -17.37 -4.04 -6.07
C THR A 137 -15.86 -3.88 -6.18
N PHE A 138 -15.15 -4.97 -6.40
CA PHE A 138 -13.70 -4.99 -6.61
C PHE A 138 -13.23 -6.25 -7.31
N THR A 139 -11.99 -6.24 -7.79
CA THR A 139 -11.34 -7.41 -8.39
C THR A 139 -10.00 -7.66 -7.71
N ALA A 140 -9.83 -8.85 -7.11
CA ALA A 140 -8.58 -9.26 -6.49
C ALA A 140 -7.71 -10.05 -7.48
N VAL A 141 -6.39 -9.88 -7.38
CA VAL A 141 -5.39 -10.55 -8.24
C VAL A 141 -4.28 -11.13 -7.36
N GLY A 142 -4.42 -12.40 -6.96
CA GLY A 142 -3.50 -13.03 -6.01
C GLY A 142 -3.43 -12.26 -4.68
N THR A 143 -2.23 -11.87 -4.28
CA THR A 143 -1.97 -11.08 -3.06
C THR A 143 -1.78 -9.58 -3.33
N LEU A 144 -2.00 -9.11 -4.56
CA LEU A 144 -1.84 -7.70 -4.88
C LEU A 144 -2.95 -6.87 -4.23
N PRO A 145 -2.60 -5.74 -3.58
CA PRO A 145 -3.57 -4.80 -3.07
C PRO A 145 -4.50 -4.28 -4.18
N PHE A 146 -5.77 -4.07 -3.85
CA PHE A 146 -6.77 -3.54 -4.76
C PHE A 146 -7.58 -2.40 -4.12
N SER A 147 -8.25 -1.63 -4.97
CA SER A 147 -9.20 -0.60 -4.52
C SER A 147 -10.62 -1.18 -4.44
N ILE A 148 -11.39 -0.74 -3.47
CA ILE A 148 -12.80 -1.12 -3.30
C ILE A 148 -13.67 0.04 -3.75
N ALA A 149 -14.41 -0.13 -4.84
CA ALA A 149 -15.30 0.89 -5.37
C ALA A 149 -16.71 0.76 -4.78
N THR A 150 -17.36 1.89 -4.51
CA THR A 150 -18.80 1.90 -4.20
C THR A 150 -19.61 1.79 -5.47
N VAL A 151 -20.70 1.02 -5.42
CA VAL A 151 -21.73 1.03 -6.45
C VAL A 151 -22.70 2.16 -6.14
N THR A 152 -22.29 3.41 -6.39
CA THR A 152 -23.21 4.57 -6.30
C THR A 152 -24.12 4.57 -7.52
N GLY A 153 -25.43 4.81 -7.30
CA GLY A 153 -26.48 4.65 -8.31
C GLY A 153 -26.67 5.82 -9.28
N GLY A 154 -25.86 6.89 -9.17
CA GLY A 154 -25.97 8.07 -10.03
C GLY A 154 -24.91 8.08 -11.13
N ALA A 155 -25.32 8.23 -12.39
CA ALA A 155 -24.42 8.30 -13.55
C ALA A 155 -23.44 9.49 -13.54
N ASN A 156 -23.62 10.44 -12.62
CA ASN A 156 -22.83 11.67 -12.52
C ASN A 156 -21.95 11.75 -11.27
N GLU A 157 -21.92 10.70 -10.43
CA GLU A 157 -21.02 10.68 -9.27
C GLU A 157 -19.70 10.02 -9.65
N GLU A 158 -18.58 10.69 -9.36
CA GLU A 158 -17.27 10.07 -9.54
C GLU A 158 -17.16 8.82 -8.65
N PRO A 159 -16.63 7.71 -9.17
CA PRO A 159 -16.48 6.49 -8.42
C PRO A 159 -15.59 6.76 -7.20
N SER A 160 -16.19 6.52 -6.05
CA SER A 160 -15.60 6.72 -4.75
C SER A 160 -14.97 5.41 -4.28
N PHE A 161 -13.72 5.47 -3.81
CA PHE A 161 -13.01 4.28 -3.34
C PHE A 161 -12.84 4.32 -1.83
N LEU A 162 -13.07 3.17 -1.18
CA LEU A 162 -12.71 2.99 0.21
C LEU A 162 -11.19 2.93 0.32
N GLY A 163 -10.61 3.89 1.01
CA GLY A 163 -9.17 3.95 1.27
C GLY A 163 -8.89 4.62 2.60
N ALA A 164 -7.67 5.13 2.75
CA ALA A 164 -7.28 5.85 3.95
C ALA A 164 -6.54 7.14 3.63
N VAL A 165 -6.56 8.07 4.59
CA VAL A 165 -5.91 9.37 4.51
C VAL A 165 -5.00 9.54 5.73
N GLY A 166 -3.71 9.76 5.49
CA GLY A 166 -2.71 9.95 6.51
C GLY A 166 -1.42 10.52 5.94
N LYS A 167 -0.79 11.45 6.66
CA LYS A 167 0.48 12.10 6.27
C LYS A 167 1.65 11.72 7.16
N THR A 168 1.40 11.03 8.27
CA THR A 168 2.42 10.56 9.19
C THR A 168 2.68 9.08 8.98
N ALA A 169 3.92 8.67 9.17
CA ALA A 169 4.28 7.25 9.12
C ALA A 169 3.66 6.52 10.32
N ILE A 170 2.97 5.42 10.03
CA ILE A 170 2.45 4.49 11.01
C ILE A 170 3.52 3.43 11.27
N ALA A 171 3.75 3.10 12.54
CA ALA A 171 4.77 2.14 12.97
C ALA A 171 4.32 1.43 14.25
N SER A 172 4.91 0.27 14.54
CA SER A 172 4.77 -0.35 15.86
C SER A 172 5.29 0.59 16.95
N GLY A 173 4.60 0.70 18.08
CA GLY A 173 4.91 1.66 19.14
C GLY A 173 4.55 3.13 18.86
N SER A 174 4.00 3.45 17.69
CA SER A 174 3.58 4.81 17.32
C SER A 174 2.08 5.01 17.52
N ALA A 175 1.69 6.20 18.00
CA ALA A 175 0.28 6.62 18.07
C ALA A 175 -0.25 7.19 16.74
N SER A 176 0.56 7.18 15.68
CA SER A 176 0.12 7.67 14.36
C SER A 176 -0.95 6.76 13.76
N ALA A 177 -1.88 7.38 13.05
CA ALA A 177 -2.97 6.68 12.39
C ALA A 177 -3.34 7.36 11.07
N ALA A 178 -3.96 6.60 10.16
CA ALA A 178 -4.60 7.09 8.95
C ALA A 178 -6.10 6.83 9.05
N ALA A 179 -6.93 7.84 8.80
CA ALA A 179 -8.39 7.69 8.87
C ALA A 179 -8.92 7.02 7.60
N LEU A 180 -9.82 6.05 7.73
CA LEU A 180 -10.54 5.55 6.55
C LEU A 180 -11.41 6.67 5.98
N SER A 181 -11.36 6.81 4.67
CA SER A 181 -12.10 7.85 3.96
C SER A 181 -12.49 7.37 2.56
N ASN A 182 -13.30 8.20 1.91
CA ASN A 182 -13.53 8.16 0.49
C ASN A 182 -12.38 8.88 -0.23
N VAL A 183 -11.71 8.20 -1.16
CA VAL A 183 -10.51 8.69 -1.84
C VAL A 183 -10.55 8.41 -3.33
N VAL A 184 -9.71 9.13 -4.09
CA VAL A 184 -9.45 8.83 -5.50
C VAL A 184 -8.67 7.53 -5.67
N GLN A 185 -8.82 6.89 -6.82
CA GLN A 185 -8.10 5.66 -7.12
C GLN A 185 -6.58 5.88 -7.17
N THR A 186 -5.84 4.92 -6.62
CA THR A 186 -4.38 4.87 -6.63
C THR A 186 -3.91 3.49 -7.12
N PRO A 187 -2.71 3.38 -7.73
CA PRO A 187 -2.11 2.08 -8.05
C PRO A 187 -1.78 1.27 -6.80
N ALA A 188 -1.74 -0.06 -6.91
CA ALA A 188 -1.27 -0.92 -5.83
C ALA A 188 0.16 -0.57 -5.40
N HIS A 189 0.42 -0.56 -4.10
CA HIS A 189 1.71 -0.17 -3.49
C HIS A 189 2.16 1.26 -3.79
N ALA A 190 1.26 2.12 -4.29
CA ALA A 190 1.56 3.54 -4.40
C ALA A 190 1.73 4.15 -3.02
N ARG A 191 2.55 5.19 -2.92
CA ARG A 191 2.60 5.98 -1.69
C ARG A 191 1.36 6.87 -1.60
N PRO A 192 0.96 7.28 -0.39
CA PRO A 192 -0.07 8.29 -0.21
C PRO A 192 0.27 9.54 -1.03
N THR A 193 -0.72 10.10 -1.71
CA THR A 193 -0.54 11.31 -2.53
C THR A 193 0.03 12.45 -1.70
N SER A 194 0.94 13.26 -2.24
CA SER A 194 1.60 14.33 -1.47
C SER A 194 0.62 15.42 -0.99
N SER A 195 -0.44 15.70 -1.76
CA SER A 195 -1.42 16.73 -1.45
C SER A 195 -2.35 16.35 -0.29
N THR A 196 -3.02 15.21 -0.42
CA THR A 196 -4.06 14.73 0.52
C THR A 196 -3.54 13.70 1.50
N GLY A 197 -2.48 12.95 1.17
CA GLY A 197 -2.05 11.78 1.92
C GLY A 197 -3.00 10.59 1.73
N SER A 198 -3.65 10.48 0.57
CA SER A 198 -4.68 9.45 0.33
C SER A 198 -4.14 8.25 -0.44
N GLU A 199 -4.60 7.05 -0.07
CA GLU A 199 -4.33 5.78 -0.77
C GLU A 199 -5.61 4.92 -0.78
N SER A 200 -5.94 4.32 -1.92
CA SER A 200 -7.14 3.50 -2.14
C SER A 200 -6.83 2.02 -2.34
N ALA A 201 -5.69 1.69 -2.97
CA ALA A 201 -5.31 0.32 -3.30
C ALA A 201 -4.55 -0.32 -2.13
N ILE A 202 -5.21 -0.37 -0.97
CA ILE A 202 -4.64 -0.87 0.28
C ILE A 202 -5.25 -2.21 0.70
N TRP A 203 -6.22 -2.77 -0.04
CA TRP A 203 -6.99 -3.91 0.44
C TRP A 203 -6.51 -5.22 -0.16
N THR A 204 -6.43 -6.25 0.67
CA THR A 204 -6.37 -7.65 0.26
C THR A 204 -7.55 -8.41 0.85
N ILE A 205 -7.93 -9.53 0.26
CA ILE A 205 -9.02 -10.38 0.75
C ILE A 205 -8.53 -11.81 0.92
N ASP A 206 -8.86 -12.41 2.07
CA ASP A 206 -8.79 -13.85 2.25
C ASP A 206 -10.01 -14.47 1.56
N ALA A 207 -9.77 -15.27 0.53
CA ALA A 207 -10.84 -15.85 -0.28
C ALA A 207 -11.74 -16.82 0.52
N ASN A 208 -11.22 -17.45 1.58
CA ASN A 208 -11.95 -18.43 2.39
C ASN A 208 -12.81 -17.74 3.45
N THR A 209 -12.22 -16.79 4.17
CA THR A 209 -12.89 -16.13 5.31
C THR A 209 -13.65 -14.88 4.91
N ARG A 210 -13.43 -14.37 3.69
CA ARG A 210 -13.93 -13.07 3.20
C ARG A 210 -13.46 -11.88 4.03
N ARG A 211 -12.45 -12.07 4.90
CA ARG A 211 -11.84 -11.00 5.70
C ARG A 211 -10.96 -10.12 4.80
N LEU A 212 -11.15 -8.81 4.91
CA LEU A 212 -10.28 -7.82 4.30
C LEU A 212 -9.12 -7.47 5.24
N THR A 213 -7.94 -7.29 4.67
CA THR A 213 -6.73 -6.83 5.38
C THR A 213 -6.18 -5.61 4.68
N ALA A 214 -5.94 -4.54 5.43
CA ALA A 214 -5.34 -3.32 4.93
C ALA A 214 -3.80 -3.44 4.90
N LEU A 215 -3.19 -2.95 3.83
CA LEU A 215 -1.75 -2.88 3.60
C LEU A 215 -1.39 -1.43 3.28
N TRP A 216 -1.15 -0.64 4.32
CA TRP A 216 -0.79 0.78 4.17
C TRP A 216 0.68 0.93 3.75
N VAL A 217 0.94 1.86 2.82
CA VAL A 217 2.30 2.31 2.50
C VAL A 217 2.51 3.66 3.17
N ASN A 218 3.56 3.79 3.99
CA ASN A 218 3.87 5.07 4.61
C ASN A 218 4.35 6.09 3.54
N PRO A 219 4.27 7.40 3.83
CA PRO A 219 4.79 8.44 2.92
C PRO A 219 6.27 8.27 2.53
N ASP A 220 7.08 7.67 3.40
CA ASP A 220 8.49 7.33 3.14
C ASP A 220 8.68 6.07 2.27
N GLY A 221 7.61 5.33 2.00
CA GLY A 221 7.60 4.07 1.25
C GLY A 221 7.81 2.82 2.11
N SER A 222 7.92 2.96 3.44
CA SER A 222 7.98 1.82 4.34
C SER A 222 6.63 1.11 4.45
N HIS A 223 6.68 -0.19 4.73
CA HIS A 223 5.49 -1.01 5.00
C HIS A 223 5.44 -1.34 6.49
N VAL A 224 4.24 -1.31 7.06
CA VAL A 224 3.98 -1.67 8.46
C VAL A 224 2.85 -2.69 8.52
N ASN A 225 2.90 -3.57 9.52
CA ASN A 225 1.73 -4.38 9.85
C ASN A 225 0.60 -3.43 10.29
N THR A 226 -0.45 -3.34 9.48
CA THR A 226 -1.50 -2.34 9.65
C THR A 226 -2.71 -3.01 10.30
N VAL A 227 -3.20 -2.40 11.38
CA VAL A 227 -4.37 -2.83 12.13
C VAL A 227 -5.50 -1.85 11.86
N LEU A 228 -6.69 -2.36 11.57
CA LEU A 228 -7.90 -1.54 11.50
C LEU A 228 -8.51 -1.44 12.90
N ALA A 229 -8.83 -0.23 13.33
CA ALA A 229 -9.42 0.03 14.62
C ALA A 229 -10.65 0.95 14.51
N HIS A 230 -11.55 0.86 15.47
CA HIS A 230 -12.78 1.64 15.55
C HIS A 230 -12.83 2.40 16.88
N GLY A 231 -13.06 3.72 16.82
CA GLY A 231 -13.29 4.55 18.00
C GLY A 231 -14.79 4.72 18.28
N ALA A 232 -15.25 4.28 19.45
CA ALA A 232 -16.68 4.29 19.79
C ALA A 232 -17.28 5.70 19.93
N SER A 233 -16.50 6.69 20.38
CA SER A 233 -16.95 8.07 20.59
C SER A 233 -17.10 8.85 19.28
N ALA A 234 -16.16 8.65 18.35
CA ALA A 234 -16.13 9.36 17.07
C ALA A 234 -16.81 8.56 15.93
N GLY A 235 -17.07 7.26 16.13
CA GLY A 235 -17.53 6.35 15.06
C GLY A 235 -16.53 6.19 13.91
N ALA A 236 -15.30 6.66 14.10
CA ALA A 236 -14.27 6.70 13.08
C ALA A 236 -13.57 5.34 12.97
N LEU A 237 -13.31 4.92 11.73
CA LEU A 237 -12.43 3.81 11.43
C LEU A 237 -11.04 4.36 11.09
N VAL A 238 -10.01 3.81 11.73
CA VAL A 238 -8.63 4.25 11.55
C VAL A 238 -7.71 3.05 11.33
N LEU A 239 -6.66 3.25 10.55
CA LEU A 239 -5.53 2.36 10.40
C LEU A 239 -4.43 2.79 11.38
N THR A 240 -3.88 1.87 12.14
CA THR A 240 -2.76 2.11 13.06
C THR A 240 -1.79 0.92 13.05
N GLY A 241 -0.57 1.14 13.56
CA GLY A 241 0.45 0.10 13.68
C GLY A 241 0.49 -0.51 15.09
N ASP A 242 -0.17 0.14 16.05
CA ASP A 242 -0.18 -0.25 17.46
C ASP A 242 -1.37 0.41 18.18
N VAL A 243 -2.42 -0.39 18.43
CA VAL A 243 -3.66 0.07 19.09
C VAL A 243 -3.37 0.54 20.52
N ASP A 244 -2.45 -0.10 21.24
CA ASP A 244 -2.13 0.24 22.63
C ASP A 244 -1.33 1.54 22.70
N ALA A 245 -0.40 1.78 21.77
CA ALA A 245 0.29 3.06 21.64
C ALA A 245 -0.69 4.19 21.28
N TYR A 246 -1.62 3.95 20.36
CA TYR A 246 -2.67 4.91 20.03
C TYR A 246 -3.52 5.27 21.25
N ASN A 247 -4.02 4.28 21.97
CA ASN A 247 -4.90 4.47 23.13
C ASN A 247 -4.20 5.17 24.30
N ARG A 248 -2.89 4.91 24.53
CA ARG A 248 -2.10 5.62 25.54
C ARG A 248 -1.95 7.11 25.22
N ALA A 249 -1.84 7.46 23.94
CA ALA A 249 -1.73 8.84 23.50
C ALA A 249 -3.08 9.57 23.43
N HIS A 250 -4.18 8.83 23.27
CA HIS A 250 -5.54 9.36 23.12
C HIS A 250 -6.51 8.71 24.14
N PRO A 251 -6.31 8.92 25.45
CA PRO A 251 -7.10 8.25 26.50
C PRO A 251 -8.58 8.65 26.51
N ASP A 252 -8.92 9.80 25.93
CA ASP A 252 -10.27 10.34 25.78
C ASP A 252 -11.03 9.80 24.55
N ALA A 253 -10.31 9.15 23.62
CA ALA A 253 -10.88 8.58 22.39
C ALA A 253 -10.25 7.21 22.06
N PRO A 254 -10.38 6.20 22.95
CA PRO A 254 -9.80 4.90 22.72
C PRO A 254 -10.46 4.20 21.53
N VAL A 255 -9.65 3.43 20.81
CA VAL A 255 -10.07 2.58 19.70
C VAL A 255 -9.92 1.10 20.07
N SER A 256 -10.70 0.25 19.43
CA SER A 256 -10.61 -1.21 19.53
C SER A 256 -10.34 -1.82 18.18
N GLU A 257 -9.57 -2.92 18.13
CA GLU A 257 -9.28 -3.62 16.87
C GLU A 257 -10.55 -4.23 16.25
N VAL A 258 -10.71 -4.01 14.95
CA VAL A 258 -11.84 -4.49 14.14
C VAL A 258 -11.35 -5.05 12.80
N ALA A 259 -12.19 -5.84 12.16
CA ALA A 259 -11.95 -6.36 10.82
C ALA A 259 -13.18 -6.11 9.94
N LEU A 260 -12.94 -5.92 8.64
CA LEU A 260 -14.00 -5.86 7.64
C LEU A 260 -14.17 -7.22 6.98
N TYR A 261 -15.42 -7.61 6.78
CA TYR A 261 -15.80 -8.83 6.07
C TYR A 261 -16.69 -8.50 4.89
N LEU A 262 -16.41 -9.10 3.74
CA LEU A 262 -17.33 -9.07 2.61
C LEU A 262 -18.51 -9.99 2.91
N VAL A 263 -19.72 -9.42 2.89
CA VAL A 263 -20.99 -10.14 2.98
C VAL A 263 -21.62 -10.10 1.59
N SER A 264 -21.72 -11.27 0.96
CA SER A 264 -22.46 -11.41 -0.31
C SER A 264 -23.95 -11.30 -0.03
N ASN A 265 -24.63 -10.44 -0.79
CA ASN A 265 -26.10 -10.42 -0.84
C ASN A 265 -26.63 -11.61 -1.65
#